data_AF-A0A2N7NG02-F1
#
_entry.id   AF-A0A2N7NG02-F1
#
_cell.length_a   1.000
_cell.length_b   1.000
_cell.length_c   1.000
_cell.angle_alpha   90.00
_cell.angle_beta   90.00
_cell.angle_gamma   90.00
#
_symmetry.space_group_name_H-M   'P 1'
#
loop_
_entity.id
_entity.type
_entity.pdbx_description
1 polymer ?
#
loop_
_entity_poly.entity_id
_entity_poly.type
_entity_poly.pdbx_seq_one_letter_code
_entity_poly.pdbx_strand_id
1 'polypeptide(L)'
;MIKRGGVRVKAFVAMLDYSRAAFVHFSERDRQENRIEGLEEAFEYFGGVPKEVLFYNAKAIMIERDAYGEGEHRAARHSQEIQL
;
A
#
# COMPACT_ATOMS: atom_id res chain seq x y z
N MET A 1 8.39 4.51 11.46
CA MET A 1 7.91 4.33 12.85
C MET A 1 8.28 5.57 13.63
N ILE A 2 7.32 6.16 14.33
CA ILE A 2 7.49 7.37 15.14
C ILE A 2 7.31 6.97 16.61
N LYS A 3 8.12 7.52 17.52
CA LYS A 3 7.98 7.30 18.96
C LYS A 3 7.46 8.58 19.60
N ARG A 4 6.31 8.53 20.25
CA ARG A 4 5.70 9.66 20.97
C ARG A 4 5.29 9.20 22.37
N GLY A 5 5.82 9.84 23.41
CA GLY A 5 5.44 9.52 24.81
C GLY A 5 5.70 8.07 25.25
N GLY A 6 6.66 7.37 24.64
CA GLY A 6 6.93 5.96 24.92
C GLY A 6 6.13 4.98 24.05
N VAL A 7 5.08 5.44 23.38
CA VAL A 7 4.29 4.65 22.42
C VAL A 7 4.97 4.66 21.05
N ARG A 8 5.01 3.49 20.40
CA ARG A 8 5.47 3.35 19.01
C ARG A 8 4.27 3.38 18.08
N VAL A 9 4.30 4.29 17.13
CA VAL A 9 3.26 4.45 16.11
C VAL A 9 3.88 4.16 14.75
N LYS A 10 3.16 3.39 13.94
CA LYS A 10 3.47 3.16 12.53
C LYS A 10 2.66 4.11 11.67
N ALA A 11 3.23 4.43 10.52
CA ALA A 11 2.60 5.25 9.51
C ALA A 11 2.54 4.42 8.23
N PHE A 12 1.36 4.21 7.70
CA PHE A 12 1.14 3.87 6.31
C PHE A 12 1.14 5.16 5.50
N VAL A 13 1.84 5.19 4.38
CA VAL A 13 1.97 6.37 3.54
C VAL A 13 1.66 5.98 2.10
N ALA A 14 0.70 6.68 1.50
CA ALA A 14 0.37 6.57 0.08
C ALA A 14 0.63 7.91 -0.62
N MET A 15 1.06 7.85 -1.87
CA MET A 15 1.30 9.03 -2.69
C MET A 15 0.87 8.77 -4.13
N LEU A 16 0.12 9.70 -4.72
CA LEU A 16 -0.12 9.73 -6.16
C LEU A 16 1.12 10.26 -6.87
N ASP A 17 1.59 9.55 -7.88
CA ASP A 17 2.82 9.89 -8.60
C ASP A 17 2.70 11.18 -9.41
N TYR A 18 1.55 11.40 -10.05
CA TYR A 18 1.25 12.53 -10.92
C TYR A 18 1.10 13.84 -10.13
N SER A 19 0.22 13.85 -9.13
CA SER A 19 -0.12 15.06 -8.37
C SER A 19 0.74 15.27 -7.13
N ARG A 20 1.47 14.23 -6.70
CA ARG A 20 2.18 14.19 -5.41
C ARG A 20 1.28 14.38 -4.18
N ALA A 21 -0.04 14.24 -4.35
CA ALA A 21 -0.95 14.17 -3.21
C ALA A 21 -0.54 13.00 -2.31
N ALA A 22 -0.42 13.26 -1.01
CA ALA A 22 0.05 12.30 -0.03
C ALA A 22 -1.00 12.08 1.05
N PHE A 23 -1.13 10.82 1.47
CA PHE A 23 -2.01 10.38 2.54
C PHE A 23 -1.20 9.62 3.57
N VAL A 24 -1.56 9.79 4.85
CA VAL A 24 -0.90 9.11 5.97
C VAL A 24 -1.94 8.57 6.94
N HIS A 25 -1.90 7.26 7.18
CA HIS A 25 -2.68 6.58 8.22
C HIS A 25 -1.75 6.13 9.35
N PHE A 26 -2.12 6.41 10.60
CA PHE A 26 -1.33 6.05 11.77
C PHE A 26 -1.96 4.89 12.54
N SER A 27 -1.14 3.88 12.87
CA SER A 27 -1.59 2.73 13.66
C SER A 27 -0.58 2.35 14.75
N GLU A 28 -1.06 1.88 15.89
CA GLU A 28 -0.20 1.48 17.02
C GLU A 28 0.33 0.05 16.90
N ARG A 29 -0.34 -0.80 16.10
CA ARG A 29 0.00 -2.21 15.94
C ARG A 29 0.48 -2.52 14.53
N ASP A 30 1.35 -3.50 14.42
CA ASP A 30 1.85 -4.00 13.14
C ASP A 30 1.02 -5.21 12.70
N ARG A 31 -0.18 -4.95 12.20
CA ARG A 31 -1.03 -5.99 11.65
C ARG A 31 -1.33 -5.73 10.17
N GLN A 32 -1.63 -6.79 9.44
CA GLN A 32 -1.91 -6.69 8.01
C GLN A 32 -3.18 -5.87 7.74
N GLU A 33 -4.18 -6.02 8.61
CA GLU A 33 -5.45 -5.31 8.57
C GLU A 33 -5.25 -3.79 8.60
N ASN A 34 -4.33 -3.28 9.45
CA ASN A 34 -4.03 -1.84 9.52
C ASN A 34 -3.42 -1.29 8.21
N ARG A 35 -2.84 -2.15 7.36
CA ARG A 35 -2.31 -1.73 6.05
C ARG A 35 -3.40 -1.72 4.99
N ILE A 36 -4.38 -2.61 5.11
CA ILE A 36 -5.57 -2.66 4.24
C ILE A 36 -6.45 -1.43 4.54
N GLU A 37 -6.72 -1.17 5.82
CA GLU A 37 -7.47 0.00 6.27
C GLU A 37 -6.82 1.31 5.79
N GLY A 38 -5.50 1.44 5.95
CA GLY A 38 -4.77 2.61 5.43
C GLY A 38 -4.84 2.76 3.91
N LEU A 39 -5.04 1.68 3.15
CA LEU A 39 -5.22 1.71 1.70
C LEU A 39 -6.64 2.13 1.33
N GLU A 40 -7.65 1.58 2.01
CA GLU A 40 -9.07 1.96 1.85
C GLU A 40 -9.27 3.44 2.13
N GLU A 41 -8.76 3.94 3.27
CA GLU A 41 -8.83 5.37 3.62
C GLU A 41 -8.07 6.24 2.61
N ALA A 42 -6.96 5.75 2.05
CA ALA A 42 -6.23 6.48 1.02
C ALA A 42 -7.06 6.63 -0.26
N PHE A 43 -7.78 5.59 -0.69
CA PHE A 43 -8.64 5.66 -1.86
C PHE A 43 -9.83 6.61 -1.64
N GLU A 44 -10.43 6.58 -0.46
CA GLU A 44 -11.44 7.55 -0.08
C GLU A 44 -10.89 8.98 -0.12
N TYR A 45 -9.70 9.20 0.46
CA TYR A 45 -9.03 10.50 0.45
C TYR A 45 -8.69 11.01 -0.97
N PHE A 46 -8.22 10.13 -1.85
CA PHE A 46 -7.91 10.48 -3.24
C PHE A 46 -9.17 10.61 -4.12
N GLY A 47 -10.35 10.25 -3.60
CA GLY A 47 -11.62 10.31 -4.32
C GLY A 47 -11.76 9.22 -5.38
N GLY A 48 -11.06 8.09 -5.20
CA GLY A 48 -11.14 6.95 -6.11
C GLY A 48 -9.99 5.95 -5.96
N VAL A 49 -10.09 4.86 -6.72
CA VAL A 49 -9.07 3.80 -6.77
C VAL A 49 -8.12 4.07 -7.94
N PRO A 50 -6.81 4.20 -7.71
CA PRO A 50 -5.83 4.36 -8.79
C PRO A 50 -5.74 3.07 -9.63
N LYS A 51 -5.38 3.21 -10.91
CA LYS A 51 -5.23 2.06 -11.82
C LYS A 51 -4.14 1.09 -11.38
N GLU A 52 -3.06 1.63 -10.80
CA GLU A 52 -1.92 0.86 -10.36
C GLU A 52 -1.46 1.37 -8.99
N VAL A 53 -1.08 0.46 -8.10
CA VAL A 53 -0.49 0.79 -6.80
C VAL A 53 0.90 0.17 -6.73
N LEU A 54 1.92 1.01 -6.54
CA LEU A 54 3.30 0.57 -6.39
C LEU A 54 3.66 0.46 -4.91
N PHE A 55 4.09 -0.72 -4.50
CA PHE A 55 4.54 -0.96 -3.14
C PHE A 55 6.06 -1.08 -3.07
N TYR A 56 6.67 -0.31 -2.16
CA TYR A 56 8.11 -0.33 -1.94
C TYR A 56 8.62 -1.65 -1.34
N ASN A 57 7.73 -2.47 -0.78
CA ASN A 57 8.06 -3.77 -0.20
C ASN A 57 6.96 -4.77 -0.51
N ALA A 58 7.23 -5.67 -1.47
CA ALA A 58 6.28 -6.71 -1.90
C ALA A 58 5.84 -7.62 -0.73
N LYS A 59 6.68 -7.84 0.28
CA LYS A 59 6.32 -8.65 1.47
C LYS A 59 5.20 -8.03 2.31
N ALA A 60 5.00 -6.72 2.22
CA ALA A 60 3.97 -6.06 3.01
C ALA A 60 2.55 -6.38 2.51
N ILE A 61 2.41 -6.77 1.24
CA ILE A 61 1.12 -6.89 0.52
C ILE A 61 1.14 -8.11 -0.40
N MET A 62 1.94 -9.13 -0.07
CA MET A 62 1.91 -10.39 -0.80
C MET A 62 0.57 -11.08 -0.52
N ILE A 63 -0.40 -10.84 -1.39
CA ILE A 63 -1.58 -11.67 -1.56
C ILE A 63 -1.09 -12.83 -2.43
N GLU A 64 -1.08 -14.07 -1.92
CA GLU A 64 -0.72 -15.24 -2.73
C GLU A 64 -1.60 -15.27 -3.98
N ARG A 65 -1.00 -14.95 -5.13
CA ARG A 65 -1.62 -15.11 -6.46
C ARG A 65 -0.82 -16.18 -7.20
N ASP A 66 -1.14 -17.44 -6.93
CA ASP A 66 -0.76 -18.59 -7.75
C ASP A 66 -1.59 -18.65 -9.06
N ALA A 67 -1.69 -17.53 -9.77
CA ALA A 67 -2.43 -17.46 -11.02
C ALA A 67 -1.97 -16.25 -11.85
N TYR A 68 -0.86 -16.39 -12.59
CA TYR A 68 -0.84 -16.13 -14.04
C TYR A 68 0.54 -16.45 -14.64
N GLY A 69 0.53 -17.42 -15.56
CA GLY A 69 1.33 -17.61 -16.79
C GLY A 69 2.79 -17.16 -16.89
N GLU A 70 3.61 -18.06 -17.42
CA GLU A 70 5.04 -17.95 -17.71
C GLU A 70 5.46 -16.72 -18.53
N GLY A 71 6.61 -16.15 -18.12
CA GLY A 71 7.54 -15.47 -19.01
C GLY A 71 7.28 -13.98 -19.22
N GLU A 72 7.96 -13.13 -18.45
CA GLU A 72 8.60 -11.88 -18.91
C GLU A 72 9.40 -11.31 -17.72
N HIS A 73 10.67 -11.70 -17.63
CA HIS A 73 11.63 -11.08 -16.71
C HIS A 73 11.99 -9.68 -17.22
N ARG A 74 11.34 -8.63 -16.71
CA ARG A 74 11.87 -7.26 -16.77
C ARG A 74 11.45 -6.43 -15.55
N ALA A 75 12.42 -6.28 -14.63
CA ALA A 75 12.49 -5.32 -13.53
C ALA A 75 11.15 -4.92 -12.88
N ALA A 76 10.61 -5.80 -12.03
CA ALA A 76 9.60 -5.56 -10.98
C ALA A 76 8.67 -4.33 -11.14
N ARG A 77 8.08 -4.14 -12.32
CA ARG A 77 6.78 -3.47 -12.48
C ARG A 77 5.74 -4.55 -12.23
N HIS A 78 5.40 -4.77 -10.97
CA HIS A 78 4.21 -5.53 -10.62
C HIS A 78 3.09 -4.53 -10.34
N SER A 79 2.62 -3.92 -11.41
CA SER A 79 1.35 -3.23 -11.44
C SER A 79 0.27 -4.31 -11.41
N GLN A 80 -0.33 -4.56 -10.24
CA GLN A 80 -1.51 -5.41 -10.17
C GLN A 80 -2.70 -4.53 -9.81
N GLU A 81 -3.69 -4.51 -10.71
CA GLU A 81 -5.03 -3.98 -10.45
C GLU A 81 -5.59 -4.67 -9.21
N ILE A 82 -5.85 -3.88 -8.18
CA ILE A 82 -6.62 -4.27 -7.01
C ILE A 82 -8.08 -4.26 -7.46
N GLN A 83 -8.60 -5.43 -7.82
CA GLN A 83 -10.04 -5.62 -7.90
C GLN A 83 -10.55 -5.83 -6.48
N LEU A 84 -11.53 -5.00 -6.08
CA LEU A 84 -12.28 -5.06 -4.83
C LEU A 84 -13.04 -6.38 -4.70
#